data_AF-A0AAV8ZM54-F1
#
_entry.id   AF-A0AAV8ZM54-F1
#
_cell.length_a   1.000
_cell.length_b   1.000
_cell.length_c   1.000
_cell.angle_alpha   90.00
_cell.angle_beta   90.00
_cell.angle_gamma   90.00
#
_symmetry.space_group_name_H-M   'P 1'
#
loop_
_entity.id
_entity.type
_entity.pdbx_description
1 polymer ?
#
loop_
_entity_poly.entity_id
_entity_poly.type
_entity_poly.pdbx_seq_one_letter_code
_entity_poly.pdbx_strand_id
1 'polypeptide(L)'
;MEMCYATGGHLSSIADFMGVSISSASRTVKNVSEVIASLREQYINMPMAEEAVSTANKFFQIASFPRVLECIDGTHIRIQSPN
;
A
#
# COMPACT_ATOMS: atom_id res chain seq x y z
N MET A 1 6.95 -11.97 8.54
CA MET A 1 6.80 -10.58 8.04
C MET A 1 6.23 -10.51 6.64
N GLU A 2 6.73 -11.31 5.70
CA GLU A 2 6.11 -11.47 4.37
C GLU A 2 4.60 -11.72 4.46
N MET A 3 4.15 -12.46 5.48
CA MET A 3 2.73 -12.72 5.72
C MET A 3 1.86 -11.45 5.86
N CYS A 4 2.39 -10.34 6.38
CA CYS A 4 1.69 -9.04 6.42
C CYS A 4 1.45 -8.51 5.01
N TYR A 5 2.50 -8.48 4.19
CA TYR A 5 2.48 -7.85 2.86
C TYR A 5 1.90 -8.77 1.77
N ALA A 6 2.06 -10.09 1.90
CA ALA A 6 1.63 -11.06 0.90
C ALA A 6 0.21 -11.60 1.15
N THR A 7 -0.23 -11.66 2.40
CA THR A 7 -1.48 -12.34 2.79
C THR A 7 -2.49 -11.41 3.47
N GLY A 8 -2.13 -10.16 3.78
CA GLY A 8 -3.00 -9.23 4.50
C GLY A 8 -3.33 -9.68 5.92
N GLY A 9 -2.48 -10.51 6.54
CA GLY A 9 -2.74 -11.10 7.86
C GLY A 9 -2.80 -10.08 8.99
N HIS A 10 -3.66 -10.33 9.98
CA HIS A 10 -3.74 -9.52 11.20
C HIS A 10 -2.45 -9.65 12.04
N LEU A 11 -2.05 -8.55 12.70
CA LEU A 11 -0.84 -8.52 13.53
C LEU A 11 -0.84 -9.58 14.65
N SER A 12 -2.01 -9.95 15.17
CA SER A 12 -2.18 -11.03 16.15
C SER A 12 -1.76 -12.38 15.58
N SER A 13 -2.26 -12.76 14.41
CA SER A 13 -1.90 -14.02 13.75
C SER A 13 -0.40 -14.10 13.46
N ILE A 14 0.22 -12.98 13.11
CA ILE A 14 1.66 -12.90 12.84
C ILE A 14 2.47 -13.00 14.14
N ALA A 15 2.01 -12.34 15.20
CA ALA A 15 2.62 -12.40 16.52
C ALA A 15 2.59 -13.83 17.07
N ASP A 16 1.44 -14.50 16.98
CA ASP A 16 1.26 -15.89 17.41
C ASP A 16 2.14 -16.86 16.61
N PHE A 17 2.16 -16.72 15.27
CA PHE A 17 2.98 -17.58 14.40
C PHE A 17 4.48 -17.39 14.63
N MET A 18 4.92 -16.16 14.89
CA MET A 18 6.34 -15.83 15.10
C MET A 18 6.78 -16.00 16.56
N GLY A 19 5.86 -16.29 17.50
CA GLY A 19 6.16 -16.39 18.93
C GLY A 19 6.61 -15.07 19.57
N VAL A 20 6.14 -13.93 19.06
CA VAL A 20 6.50 -12.59 19.56
C VAL A 20 5.27 -11.85 20.07
N SER A 21 5.47 -10.78 20.85
CA SER A 21 4.36 -9.91 21.23
C SER A 21 3.82 -9.13 20.02
N ILE A 22 2.52 -8.82 20.02
CA ILE A 22 1.87 -7.97 19.00
C ILE A 22 2.61 -6.64 18.83
N SER A 23 3.11 -6.05 19.92
CA SER A 23 3.88 -4.81 19.86
C SER A 23 5.19 -4.98 19.11
N SER A 24 5.87 -6.12 19.27
CA SER A 24 7.10 -6.44 18.54
C SER A 24 6.81 -6.68 17.06
N ALA A 25 5.77 -7.46 16.74
CA ALA A 25 5.32 -7.64 15.37
C ALA A 25 5.00 -6.31 14.69
N SER A 26 4.28 -5.41 15.38
CA SER A 26 3.94 -4.07 14.90
C SER A 26 5.17 -3.21 14.60
N ARG A 27 6.13 -3.14 15.54
CA ARG A 27 7.39 -2.40 15.33
C ARG A 27 8.18 -2.96 14.16
N THR A 28 8.24 -4.29 14.03
CA THR A 28 8.90 -4.92 12.90
C THR A 28 8.22 -4.48 11.60
N VAL A 29 6.89 -4.61 11.47
CA VAL A 29 6.10 -4.13 10.30
C VAL A 29 6.41 -2.69 9.94
N LYS A 30 6.43 -1.79 10.91
CA LYS A 30 6.81 -0.39 10.69
C LYS A 30 8.22 -0.28 10.08
N ASN A 31 9.22 -0.92 10.67
CA ASN A 31 10.61 -0.78 10.24
C ASN A 31 10.83 -1.25 8.79
N VAL A 32 10.23 -2.38 8.37
CA VAL A 32 10.39 -2.83 6.98
C VAL A 32 9.54 -2.00 6.02
N SER A 33 8.36 -1.53 6.42
CA SER A 33 7.61 -0.57 5.60
C SER A 33 8.42 0.69 5.32
N GLU A 34 9.17 1.20 6.31
CA GLU A 34 10.06 2.35 6.14
C GLU A 34 11.20 2.06 5.16
N VAL A 35 11.83 0.87 5.25
CA VAL A 35 12.87 0.46 4.30
C VAL A 35 12.31 0.31 2.89
N ILE A 36 11.15 -0.33 2.71
CA ILE A 36 10.49 -0.47 1.40
C ILE A 36 10.13 0.91 0.83
N ALA A 37 9.56 1.81 1.64
CA ALA A 37 9.21 3.16 1.21
C ALA A 37 10.46 4.00 0.84
N SER A 38 11.61 3.71 1.45
CA SER A 38 12.88 4.36 1.07
C SER A 38 13.30 4.02 -0.37
N LEU A 39 12.89 2.87 -0.91
CA LEU A 39 13.17 2.45 -2.27
C LEU A 39 12.25 3.09 -3.33
N ARG A 40 11.32 3.97 -2.92
CA ARG A 40 10.34 4.60 -3.82
C ARG A 40 11.00 5.25 -5.05
N GLU A 41 12.15 5.89 -4.88
CA GLU A 41 12.82 6.59 -5.99
C GLU A 41 13.39 5.63 -7.05
N GLN A 42 13.61 4.36 -6.69
CA GLN A 42 14.10 3.34 -7.62
C GLN A 42 12.96 2.65 -8.37
N TYR A 43 11.78 2.51 -7.76
CA TYR A 43 10.70 1.67 -8.29
C TYR A 43 9.40 2.41 -8.62
N ILE A 44 9.19 3.61 -8.07
CA ILE A 44 7.99 4.42 -8.32
C ILE A 44 8.39 5.58 -9.24
N ASN A 45 7.98 5.49 -10.50
CA ASN A 45 8.16 6.55 -11.49
C ASN A 45 6.86 7.33 -11.63
N MET A 46 6.85 8.58 -11.18
CA MET A 46 5.66 9.44 -11.34
C MET A 46 5.62 9.97 -12.79
N PRO A 47 4.46 9.97 -13.45
CA PRO A 47 4.34 10.50 -14.80
C PRO A 47 4.64 12.00 -14.81
N MET A 48 5.49 12.43 -15.74
CA MET A 48 5.92 13.82 -15.85
C MET A 48 5.14 14.56 -16.94
N ALA A 49 4.81 15.82 -16.65
CA ALA A 49 4.23 16.84 -17.54
C ALA A 49 3.30 16.32 -18.66
N GLU A 50 3.84 15.91 -19.80
CA GLU A 50 3.06 15.44 -20.95
C GLU A 50 2.31 14.13 -20.69
N GLU A 51 2.96 13.16 -20.03
CA GLU A 51 2.33 11.89 -19.66
C GLU A 51 1.20 12.11 -18.65
N ALA A 52 1.43 13.00 -17.68
CA ALA A 52 0.44 13.38 -16.68
C ALA A 52 -0.81 13.99 -17.33
N VAL A 53 -0.64 14.90 -18.29
CA VAL A 53 -1.74 15.52 -19.03
C VAL A 53 -2.48 14.48 -19.89
N SER A 54 -1.74 13.61 -20.58
CA SER A 54 -2.30 12.54 -21.39
C SER A 54 -3.16 11.58 -20.54
N THR A 55 -2.66 11.16 -19.38
CA THR A 55 -3.40 10.26 -18.49
C THR A 55 -4.63 10.94 -17.90
N ALA A 56 -4.52 12.19 -17.45
CA ALA A 56 -5.66 12.94 -16.95
C ALA A 56 -6.78 13.07 -18.00
N ASN A 57 -6.42 13.30 -19.27
CA ASN A 57 -7.38 13.34 -20.37
C ASN A 57 -8.05 11.97 -20.59
N LYS A 58 -7.31 10.87 -20.54
CA LYS A 58 -7.88 9.51 -20.70
C LYS A 58 -8.91 9.19 -19.63
N PHE A 59 -8.60 9.43 -18.36
CA PHE A 59 -9.56 9.22 -17.26
C PHE A 59 -10.81 10.09 -17.40
N PHE A 60 -10.64 11.33 -17.86
CA PHE A 60 -11.76 12.21 -18.13
C PHE A 60 -12.65 11.66 -19.28
N GLN A 61 -12.07 11.15 -20.36
CA GLN A 61 -12.85 10.59 -21.47
C GLN A 61 -13.59 9.30 -21.09
N ILE A 62 -13.03 8.46 -20.22
CA ILE A 62 -13.64 7.19 -19.83
C ILE A 62 -14.81 7.40 -18.87
N ALA A 63 -14.63 8.21 -17.83
CA ALA A 63 -15.58 8.30 -16.70
C ALA A 63 -15.80 9.73 -16.20
N SER A 64 -15.37 10.76 -16.93
CA SER A 64 -15.41 12.16 -16.49
C SER A 64 -14.67 12.40 -15.17
N PHE A 65 -13.63 11.62 -14.87
CA PHE A 65 -12.75 11.84 -13.73
C PHE A 65 -11.61 12.78 -14.10
N PRO A 66 -11.64 14.06 -13.67
CA PRO A 66 -10.62 15.02 -14.04
C PRO A 66 -9.38 14.87 -13.15
N ARG A 67 -8.21 15.21 -13.70
CA ARG A 67 -6.93 15.32 -12.97
C ARG A 67 -6.47 14.02 -12.28
N VAL A 68 -6.82 12.86 -12.84
CA VAL A 68 -6.27 11.58 -12.40
C VAL A 68 -4.91 11.38 -13.06
N LEU A 69 -3.86 11.29 -12.23
CA LEU A 69 -2.50 11.04 -12.72
C LEU A 69 -2.29 9.55 -12.95
N GLU A 70 -2.70 8.71 -12.01
CA GLU A 70 -2.62 7.25 -12.06
C GLU A 70 -3.69 6.63 -11.14
N CYS A 71 -3.85 5.30 -11.21
CA CYS A 71 -4.73 4.53 -10.34
C CYS A 71 -3.89 3.52 -9.56
N ILE A 72 -4.03 3.51 -8.23
CA ILE A 72 -3.42 2.52 -7.36
C ILE A 72 -4.50 1.51 -6.99
N ASP A 73 -4.33 0.25 -7.41
CA ASP A 73 -5.21 -0.83 -7.00
C ASP A 73 -4.85 -1.30 -5.59
N GLY A 74 -5.86 -1.57 -4.77
CA GLY A 74 -5.70 -1.90 -3.37
C GLY A 74 -6.73 -2.93 -2.93
N THR A 75 -6.34 -3.83 -2.04
CA THR A 75 -7.27 -4.78 -1.43
C THR A 75 -7.90 -4.16 -0.20
N HIS A 76 -9.24 -4.14 -0.13
CA HIS A 76 -9.94 -3.75 1.08
C HIS A 76 -9.78 -4.81 2.17
N ILE A 77 -9.16 -4.43 3.29
CA ILE A 77 -9.08 -5.27 4.49
C ILE A 77 -10.20 -4.83 5.45
N ARG A 78 -11.07 -5.76 5.83
CA ARG A 78 -12.16 -5.49 6.76
C ARG A 78 -11.60 -5.23 8.16
N ILE A 79 -11.84 -4.03 8.69
CA ILE A 79 -11.55 -3.71 10.09
C ILE A 79 -12.69 -4.28 10.95
N GLN A 80 -12.37 -5.20 11.85
CA GLN A 80 -13.32 -5.66 12.87
C GLN A 80 -13.38 -4.61 14.00
N SER A 81 -14.58 -4.16 14.35
CA SER A 81 -14.77 -3.32 15.54
C SER A 81 -14.40 -4.10 16.80
N PRO A 82 -13.80 -3.46 17.82
CA PRO A 82 -13.69 -4.08 19.13
C PRO A 82 -15.09 -4.43 19.64
N ASN A 83 -15.24 -5.61 20.26
CA ASN A 83 -16.43 -5.96 21.02
C ASN A 83 -16.52 -5.13 22.29
#